data_AF-A0AAN6INX2-F1
#
_entry.id   AF-A0AAN6INX2-F1
#
_cell.length_a   1.000
_cell.length_b   1.000
_cell.length_c   1.000
_cell.angle_alpha   90.00
_cell.angle_beta   90.00
_cell.angle_gamma   90.00
#
_symmetry.space_group_name_H-M   'P 1'
#
loop_
_entity.id
_entity.type
_entity.pdbx_description
1 polymer ?
#
loop_
_entity_poly.entity_id
_entity_poly.type
_entity_poly.pdbx_seq_one_letter_code
_entity_poly.pdbx_strand_id
1 'polypeptide(L)' 'MSNSSARPLCMIPGPVEMSSTVLQANSTPATAHTDPVFVEAFGEVIEMLRTVVGTTSGQPFVIAGSGTLGWDQTAANL' A
#
# COMPACT_ATOMS: atom_id res chain seq x y z
N MET A 1 7.74 23.42 -17.18
CA MET A 1 6.44 22.74 -17.02
C MET A 1 6.42 21.59 -18.02
N SER A 2 6.69 20.35 -17.58
CA SER A 2 6.79 19.22 -18.51
C SER A 2 5.40 18.81 -18.98
N ASN A 3 5.22 18.77 -20.30
CA ASN A 3 4.00 18.37 -20.97
C ASN A 3 3.75 16.87 -20.74
N SER A 4 2.92 16.53 -19.75
CA SER A 4 2.42 15.17 -19.55
C SER A 4 1.44 14.87 -20.68
N SER A 5 1.87 14.10 -21.68
CA SER A 5 0.99 13.49 -22.69
C SER A 5 -0.25 12.91 -22.00
N ALA A 6 -1.44 13.33 -22.44
CA ALA A 6 -2.72 12.96 -21.83
C ALA A 6 -2.91 11.43 -21.90
N ARG A 7 -2.65 10.74 -20.78
CA ARG A 7 -3.00 9.32 -20.66
C ARG A 7 -4.52 9.19 -20.70
N PRO A 8 -5.07 8.17 -21.40
CA PRO A 8 -6.50 7.89 -21.35
C PRO A 8 -6.94 7.67 -19.91
N LEU A 9 -7.96 8.41 -19.47
CA LEU A 9 -8.49 8.33 -18.11
C LEU A 9 -9.17 6.97 -17.88
N CYS A 10 -8.68 6.20 -16.91
CA CYS A 10 -9.25 4.92 -16.51
C CYS A 10 -10.49 5.11 -15.62
N MET A 11 -11.67 4.73 -16.12
CA MET A 11 -12.96 4.90 -15.42
C MET A 11 -13.65 3.56 -15.08
N ILE A 12 -12.88 2.47 -14.94
CA ILE A 12 -13.42 1.19 -14.45
C ILE A 12 -13.41 1.17 -12.91
N PRO A 13 -14.23 0.32 -12.25
CA PRO A 13 -14.24 0.21 -10.78
C PRO A 13 -12.91 -0.21 -10.15
N GLY A 14 -12.07 -0.93 -10.91
CA GLY A 14 -10.75 -1.35 -10.47
C GLY A 14 -10.10 -2.35 -11.43
N PRO A 15 -8.76 -2.41 -11.50
CA PRO A 15 -7.80 -1.48 -10.88
C PRO A 15 -7.87 -0.09 -11.53
N VAL A 16 -7.55 0.95 -10.75
CA VAL A 16 -7.57 2.35 -11.18
C VAL A 16 -6.15 2.92 -11.30
N GLU A 17 -6.01 4.11 -11.86
CA GLU A 17 -4.73 4.80 -11.95
C GLU A 17 -4.13 5.11 -10.58
N MET A 18 -2.82 4.90 -10.45
CA MET A 18 -2.06 5.28 -9.27
C MET A 18 -1.55 6.72 -9.37
N SER A 19 -1.50 7.40 -8.22
CA SER A 19 -0.83 8.70 -8.09
C SER A 19 0.62 8.63 -8.60
N SER A 20 1.08 9.72 -9.22
CA SER A 20 2.49 9.85 -9.66
C SER A 20 3.48 9.67 -8.50
N THR A 21 3.12 10.12 -7.29
CA THR A 21 3.97 9.97 -6.10
C THR A 21 4.13 8.51 -5.68
N VAL A 22 3.08 7.69 -5.80
CA VAL A 22 3.12 6.25 -5.50
C VAL A 22 3.95 5.50 -6.54
N LEU A 23 3.77 5.83 -7.83
CA LEU A 23 4.56 5.25 -8.91
C LEU A 23 6.05 5.58 -8.76
N GLN A 24 6.37 6.80 -8.32
CA GLN A 24 7.75 7.21 -8.05
C GLN A 24 8.33 6.49 -6.81
N ALA A 25 7.56 6.32 -5.74
CA ALA A 25 8.03 5.56 -4.58
C ALA A 25 8.29 4.09 -4.92
N ASN A 26 7.48 3.50 -5.81
CA ASN A 26 7.61 2.12 -6.24
C ASN A 26 8.77 1.88 -7.23
N SER A 27 9.42 2.91 -7.74
CA SER A 27 10.62 2.78 -8.60
C SER A 27 11.92 2.70 -7.80
N THR A 28 11.85 2.67 -6.48
CA THR A 28 13.01 2.50 -5.60
C THR A 28 13.60 1.09 -5.70
N PRO A 29 14.93 0.91 -5.55
CA PRO A 29 15.55 -0.41 -5.54
C PRO A 29 15.01 -1.31 -4.43
N ALA A 30 14.98 -2.62 -4.69
CA ALA A 30 14.58 -3.59 -3.70
C ALA A 30 15.49 -3.52 -2.45
N THR A 31 14.86 -3.53 -1.28
CA THR A 31 15.52 -3.46 0.03
C THR A 31 15.29 -4.77 0.78
N ALA A 32 16.23 -5.18 1.63
CA ALA A 32 16.06 -6.36 2.47
C ALA A 32 14.98 -6.11 3.53
N HIS A 33 14.16 -7.11 3.84
CA HIS A 33 13.08 -7.00 4.84
C HIS A 33 13.59 -6.79 6.29
N THR A 34 14.88 -6.99 6.52
CA THR A 34 15.57 -6.74 7.79
C THR A 34 16.43 -5.47 7.77
N ASP A 35 16.46 -4.73 6.66
CA ASP A 35 17.20 -3.48 6.56
C ASP A 35 16.59 -2.44 7.53
N PRO A 36 17.41 -1.70 8.30
CA PRO A 36 16.90 -0.68 9.23
C PRO A 36 15.95 0.33 8.58
N VAL A 37 16.23 0.74 7.33
CA VAL A 37 15.39 1.71 6.61
C VAL A 37 14.02 1.11 6.29
N PHE A 38 13.97 -0.18 5.93
CA PHE A 38 12.70 -0.87 5.68
C PHE A 38 11.91 -1.05 6.97
N VAL A 39 12.58 -1.42 8.08
CA VAL A 39 11.93 -1.62 9.38
C VAL A 39 11.27 -0.33 9.87
N GLU A 40 11.96 0.81 9.74
CA GLU A 40 11.42 2.13 10.08
C GLU A 40 10.19 2.46 9.21
N ALA A 41 10.31 2.37 7.89
CA ALA A 41 9.22 2.64 6.96
C ALA A 41 8.01 1.71 7.20
N PHE A 42 8.24 0.43 7.48
CA PHE A 42 7.17 -0.52 7.76
C PHE A 42 6.44 -0.20 9.07
N GLY A 43 7.17 0.28 10.09
CA GLY A 43 6.59 0.78 11.34
C GLY A 43 5.68 1.97 11.11
N GLU A 44 6.13 2.98 10.36
CA GLU A 44 5.33 4.15 9.99
C GLU A 44 4.05 3.76 9.22
N VAL A 45 4.16 2.79 8.30
CA VAL A 45 3.00 2.28 7.55
C VAL A 45 1.94 1.71 8.48
N ILE A 46 2.33 0.97 9.53
CA ILE A 46 1.37 0.42 10.50
C ILE A 46 0.66 1.53 11.26
N GLU A 47 1.38 2.57 11.68
CA GLU A 47 0.81 3.72 12.39
C GLU A 47 -0.18 4.48 11.50
N MET A 48 0.21 4.79 10.27
CA MET A 48 -0.65 5.45 9.28
C MET A 48 -1.89 4.60 8.96
N LEU A 49 -1.73 3.27 8.87
CA LEU A 49 -2.82 2.37 8.55
C LEU A 49 -3.91 2.37 9.63
N ARG A 50 -3.57 2.60 10.91
CA ARG A 50 -4.56 2.76 11.98
C ARG A 50 -5.52 3.92 11.71
N THR A 51 -5.01 5.03 11.18
CA THR A 51 -5.84 6.17 10.76
C THR A 51 -6.75 5.79 9.60
N VAL A 52 -6.21 5.08 8.59
CA VAL A 52 -6.99 4.65 7.41
C VAL A 52 -8.13 3.71 7.78
N VAL A 53 -7.90 2.74 8.68
CA VAL A 53 -8.93 1.78 9.10
C VAL A 53 -9.79 2.28 10.28
N GLY A 54 -9.49 3.48 10.81
CA GLY A 54 -10.28 4.11 11.86
C GLY A 54 -10.18 3.42 13.23
N THR A 55 -9.03 2.86 13.60
CA THR A 55 -8.83 2.20 14.90
C THR A 55 -7.85 2.96 15.80
N THR A 56 -8.12 2.98 17.11
CA THR A 56 -7.24 3.60 18.13
C THR A 56 -6.45 2.58 18.95
N SER A 57 -6.89 1.32 18.96
CA SER A 57 -6.27 0.24 19.75
C SER A 57 -6.02 -1.05 18.96
N GLY A 58 -6.60 -1.17 17.77
CA GLY A 58 -6.38 -2.32 16.90
C GLY A 58 -4.96 -2.38 16.34
N GLN A 59 -4.51 -3.59 16.04
CA GLN A 59 -3.26 -3.84 15.34
C GLN A 59 -3.56 -4.16 13.86
N PRO A 60 -3.30 -3.24 12.93
CA PRO A 60 -3.40 -3.54 11.51
C PRO A 60 -2.35 -4.56 11.07
N PHE A 61 -2.68 -5.33 10.03
CA PHE A 61 -1.76 -6.24 9.35
C PHE A 61 -1.48 -5.72 7.94
N VAL A 62 -0.21 -5.77 7.54
CA VAL A 62 0.23 -5.45 6.17
C VAL A 62 0.77 -6.73 5.56
N ILE A 63 0.10 -7.23 4.53
CA ILE A 63 0.45 -8.50 3.88
C ILE A 63 0.55 -8.29 2.38
N ALA A 64 1.59 -8.86 1.77
CA ALA A 64 1.78 -8.83 0.33
C ALA A 64 0.76 -9.74 -0.36
N GLY A 65 -0.35 -9.16 -0.84
CA GLY A 65 -1.37 -9.86 -1.60
C GLY A 65 -2.48 -8.93 -2.07
N SER A 66 -3.44 -9.50 -2.82
CA SER A 66 -4.65 -8.77 -3.22
C SER A 66 -5.61 -8.64 -2.04
N GLY A 67 -6.67 -7.83 -2.20
CA GLY A 67 -7.73 -7.73 -1.19
C GLY A 67 -8.41 -9.07 -0.88
N THR A 68 -8.42 -10.03 -1.82
CA THR A 68 -8.97 -11.36 -1.59
C THR A 68 -8.17 -12.14 -0.55
N LEU A 69 -6.84 -11.98 -0.51
CA LEU A 69 -6.01 -12.62 0.53
C LEU A 69 -6.40 -12.15 1.94
N GLY A 70 -6.84 -10.89 2.09
CA GLY A 70 -7.35 -10.38 3.36
C GLY A 70 -8.60 -11.14 3.84
N TRP A 71 -9.47 -11.55 2.92
CA TRP A 71 -10.63 -12.38 3.24
C TRP A 71 -10.24 -13.80 3.62
N ASP A 72 -9.29 -14.41 2.92
CA ASP A 72 -8.77 -15.75 3.25
C ASP A 72 -8.10 -15.75 4.64
N GLN A 73 -7.29 -14.74 4.95
CA GLN A 73 -6.67 -14.58 6.26
C GLN A 73 -7.72 -14.44 7.36
N THR A 74 -8.76 -13.64 7.12
CA THR A 74 -9.86 -13.46 8.07
C THR A 74 -10.57 -14.81 8.31
N ALA A 75 -10.99 -15.50 7.25
CA ALA A 75 -11.70 -16.78 7.37
C ALA A 75 -10.85 -17.87 8.05
N ALA A 76 -9.54 -17.88 7.84
CA ALA A 76 -8.64 -18.89 8.41
C ALA A 76 -8.27 -18.67 9.89
N ASN A 77 -8.51 -17.49 10.45
CA ASN A 77 -8.08 -17.12 11.82
C ASN A 77 -9.22 -16.62 12.72
N LEU A 78 -10.48 -16.79 12.29
CA LEU A 78 -11.68 -16.54 13.09
C LEU A 78 -12.09 -17.76 13.91
#